data_AF-A0A924ILJ1-F1
#
_entry.id   AF-A0A924ILJ1-F1
#
_cell.length_a   1.000
_cell.length_b   1.000
_cell.length_c   1.000
_cell.angle_alpha   90.00
_cell.angle_beta   90.00
_cell.angle_gamma   90.00
#
_symmetry.space_group_name_H-M   'P 1'
#
loop_
_entity.id
_entity.type
_entity.pdbx_description
1 polymer ?
#
loop_
_entity_poly.entity_id
_entity_poly.type
_entity_poly.pdbx_seq_one_letter_code
_entity_poly.pdbx_strand_id
1 'polypeptide(L)'
;MPPAPEPHIPLSNDVSLLPVLRALVECHTQIGRVASRSIEAMDLTHSQFDVLATLGDTAGMTCKALGELTLITKGTLSPVLDRMA
;
A
#
# COMPACT_ATOMS: atom_id res chain seq x y z
N MET A 1 -30.41 -16.45 -39.22
CA MET A 1 -30.93 -15.99 -37.92
C MET A 1 -29.82 -15.16 -37.27
N PRO A 2 -30.01 -13.86 -37.02
CA PRO A 2 -28.98 -13.06 -36.34
C PRO A 2 -28.77 -13.61 -34.92
N PRO A 3 -27.54 -13.55 -34.38
CA PRO A 3 -27.30 -13.91 -32.99
C PRO A 3 -28.15 -13.02 -32.08
N ALA A 4 -28.72 -13.61 -31.03
CA ALA A 4 -29.47 -12.86 -30.04
C ALA A 4 -28.58 -11.72 -29.49
N PRO A 5 -29.13 -10.52 -29.25
CA PRO A 5 -28.37 -9.45 -28.62
C PRO A 5 -27.82 -9.95 -27.29
N GLU A 6 -26.51 -9.81 -27.09
CA GLU A 6 -25.87 -10.16 -25.82
C GLU A 6 -26.55 -9.41 -24.67
N PRO A 7 -26.70 -10.03 -23.50
CA PRO A 7 -27.30 -9.35 -22.36
C PRO A 7 -26.44 -8.13 -22.01
N HIS A 8 -26.94 -6.94 -22.30
CA HIS A 8 -26.41 -5.70 -21.76
C HIS A 8 -26.62 -5.75 -20.25
N ILE A 9 -25.59 -6.15 -19.51
CA ILE A 9 -25.55 -5.98 -18.06
C ILE A 9 -25.61 -4.46 -17.84
N PRO A 10 -26.71 -3.91 -17.29
CA PRO A 10 -26.70 -2.52 -16.91
C PRO A 10 -25.67 -2.40 -15.79
N LEU A 11 -24.61 -1.61 -16.00
CA LEU A 11 -23.81 -1.08 -14.90
C LEU A 11 -24.79 -0.32 -14.00
N SER A 12 -25.29 -1.02 -12.99
CA SER A 12 -26.37 -0.59 -12.11
C SER A 12 -25.87 0.56 -11.25
N ASN A 13 -25.87 1.78 -11.80
CA ASN A 13 -25.65 3.06 -11.14
C ASN A 13 -24.73 2.98 -9.91
N ASP A 14 -23.44 2.69 -10.11
CA ASP A 14 -22.36 2.68 -9.09
C ASP A 14 -22.16 4.02 -8.35
N VAL A 15 -22.99 5.03 -8.63
CA VAL A 15 -23.04 6.34 -7.97
C VAL A 15 -23.27 6.21 -6.45
N SER A 16 -23.92 5.13 -6.00
CA SER A 16 -24.11 4.84 -4.57
C SER A 16 -22.80 4.53 -3.82
N LEU A 17 -21.78 4.01 -4.49
CA LEU A 17 -20.52 3.59 -3.85
C LEU A 17 -19.45 4.68 -3.90
N LEU A 18 -19.59 5.65 -4.82
CA LEU A 18 -18.64 6.75 -4.96
C LEU A 18 -18.41 7.54 -3.65
N PRO A 19 -19.43 7.86 -2.82
CA PRO A 19 -19.19 8.53 -1.55
C PRO A 19 -18.36 7.69 -0.58
N VAL A 20 -18.57 6.37 -0.56
CA VAL A 20 -17.83 5.43 0.30
C VAL A 20 -16.37 5.32 -0.17
N LEU A 21 -16.16 5.14 -1.47
CA LEU A 21 -14.82 5.10 -2.06
C LEU A 21 -14.06 6.41 -1.79
N ARG A 22 -14.72 7.55 -1.96
CA ARG A 22 -14.14 8.85 -1.66
C ARG A 22 -13.74 8.95 -0.18
N ALA A 23 -14.61 8.56 0.74
CA ALA A 23 -14.31 8.57 2.17
C ALA A 23 -13.12 7.66 2.52
N LEU A 24 -12.99 6.50 1.86
CA LEU A 24 -11.84 5.60 2.03
C LEU A 24 -10.54 6.24 1.53
N VAL A 25 -10.56 6.87 0.34
CA VAL A 25 -9.40 7.57 -0.22
C VAL A 25 -9.00 8.76 0.66
N GLU A 26 -9.97 9.53 1.14
CA GLU A 26 -9.73 10.66 2.06
C GLU A 26 -9.11 10.17 3.37
N CYS A 27 -9.68 9.12 3.97
CA CYS A 27 -9.16 8.51 5.19
C CYS A 27 -7.72 8.02 5.01
N HIS A 28 -7.46 7.23 3.97
CA HIS A 28 -6.12 6.75 3.63
C HIS A 28 -5.12 7.90 3.46
N THR A 29 -5.52 8.95 2.74
CA THR A 29 -4.65 10.12 2.50
C THR A 29 -4.34 10.88 3.78
N GLN A 30 -5.33 11.07 4.67
CA GLN A 30 -5.11 11.76 5.94
C GLN A 30 -4.23 10.95 6.88
N ILE A 31 -4.44 9.64 6.96
CA ILE A 31 -3.57 8.72 7.71
C ILE A 31 -2.15 8.81 7.18
N GLY A 32 -1.96 8.72 5.85
CA GLY A 32 -0.65 8.85 5.21
C GLY A 32 0.06 10.15 5.57
N ARG A 33 -0.66 11.29 5.56
CA ARG A 33 -0.07 12.59 5.95
C ARG A 33 0.37 12.66 7.40
N VAL A 34 -0.40 12.07 8.32
CA VAL A 34 -0.03 12.01 9.74
C VAL A 34 1.18 11.09 9.93
N ALA A 35 1.14 9.90 9.32
CA ALA A 35 2.23 8.93 9.37
C ALA A 35 3.53 9.52 8.81
N SER A 36 3.50 10.18 7.64
CA SER A 36 4.67 10.82 7.04
C SER A 36 5.35 11.81 7.98
N ARG A 37 4.59 12.68 8.66
CA ARG A 37 5.16 13.64 9.63
C ARG A 37 5.85 12.94 10.79
N SER A 38 5.26 11.87 11.32
CA SER A 38 5.87 11.09 12.40
C SER A 38 7.13 10.37 11.93
N ILE A 39 7.13 9.81 10.72
CA ILE A 39 8.27 9.12 10.11
C ILE A 39 9.42 10.09 9.84
N GLU A 40 9.13 11.25 9.26
CA GLU A 40 10.10 12.32 9.01
C GLU A 40 10.70 12.85 10.32
N ALA A 41 9.92 12.95 11.39
CA ALA A 41 10.42 13.34 12.71
C ALA A 41 11.40 12.32 13.33
N MET A 42 11.44 11.09 12.83
CA MET A 42 12.43 10.06 13.19
C MET A 42 13.66 10.07 12.28
N ASP A 43 13.76 11.02 11.34
CA ASP A 43 14.81 11.09 10.31
C ASP A 43 14.86 9.84 9.41
N LEU A 44 13.68 9.27 9.13
CA LEU A 44 13.53 8.08 8.28
C LEU A 44 12.76 8.41 7.01
N THR A 45 13.05 7.68 5.94
CA THR A 45 12.15 7.57 4.79
C THR A 45 11.05 6.54 5.06
N HIS A 46 9.92 6.65 4.36
CA HIS A 46 8.79 5.70 4.51
C HIS A 46 9.25 4.24 4.34
N SER A 47 10.08 3.95 3.33
CA SER A 47 10.59 2.60 3.08
C SER A 47 11.54 2.11 4.18
N GLN A 48 12.35 2.97 4.79
CA GLN A 48 13.19 2.58 5.94
C GLN A 48 12.33 2.29 7.17
N PHE A 49 11.30 3.12 7.42
CA PHE A 49 10.34 2.87 8.49
C PHE A 49 9.60 1.55 8.30
N ASP A 50 9.08 1.26 7.10
CA ASP A 50 8.37 0.01 6.81
C ASP A 50 9.24 -1.22 7.09
N VAL A 51 10.53 -1.16 6.72
CA VAL A 51 11.51 -2.20 7.05
C VAL A 51 11.66 -2.37 8.56
N LEU A 52 11.86 -1.28 9.30
CA LEU A 52 12.03 -1.33 10.76
C LEU A 52 10.76 -1.80 11.47
N ALA A 53 9.59 -1.29 11.09
CA ALA A 53 8.30 -1.66 11.66
C ALA A 53 7.96 -3.13 11.39
N THR A 54 8.33 -3.66 10.21
CA THR A 54 8.10 -5.07 9.86
C THR A 54 9.07 -6.01 10.59
N LEU A 55 10.30 -5.56 10.84
CA LEU A 55 11.28 -6.32 11.62
C LEU A 55 11.08 -6.20 13.14
N GLY A 56 10.38 -5.15 13.59
CA GLY A 56 10.12 -4.88 15.00
C GLY A 56 9.51 -6.09 15.70
N ASP A 57 10.10 -6.46 16.83
CA ASP A 57 9.68 -7.60 17.66
C ASP A 57 9.72 -8.97 16.96
N THR A 58 10.49 -9.10 15.86
CA THR A 58 10.73 -10.39 15.18
C THR A 58 12.14 -10.91 15.47
N ALA A 59 12.36 -12.21 15.29
CA ALA A 59 13.69 -12.83 15.33
C ALA A 59 14.55 -12.53 14.07
N GLY A 60 14.13 -11.56 13.25
CA GLY A 60 14.63 -11.35 11.89
C GLY A 60 13.96 -12.28 10.88
N MET A 61 14.10 -11.94 9.60
CA MET A 61 13.54 -12.71 8.49
C MET A 61 14.38 -12.53 7.23
N THR A 62 14.12 -13.36 6.20
CA THR A 62 14.82 -13.23 4.91
C THR A 62 14.33 -11.99 4.15
N CYS A 63 15.17 -11.41 3.29
CA CYS A 63 14.77 -10.27 2.44
C CYS A 63 13.57 -10.58 1.54
N LYS A 64 13.37 -11.86 1.17
CA LYS A 64 12.18 -12.29 0.41
C LYS A 64 10.92 -12.10 1.25
N ALA A 65 10.90 -12.63 2.47
CA ALA A 65 9.76 -12.50 3.38
C ALA A 65 9.50 -11.03 3.75
N LEU A 66 10.56 -10.26 3.97
CA LEU A 66 10.46 -8.83 4.25
C LEU A 66 9.81 -8.05 3.09
N GLY A 67 10.18 -8.33 1.84
CA GLY A 67 9.56 -7.71 0.66
C GLY A 67 8.08 -8.10 0.49
N GLU A 68 7.71 -9.34 0.82
CA GLU A 68 6.32 -9.81 0.78
C GLU A 68 5.44 -9.09 1.82
N LEU A 69 5.96 -8.86 3.03
CA LEU A 69 5.24 -8.23 4.14
C LEU A 69 5.13 -6.71 4.04
N THR A 70 6.17 -6.04 3.53
CA THR A 70 6.19 -4.58 3.33
C THR A 70 5.47 -4.13 2.06
N LEU A 71 5.10 -5.06 1.18
CA LEU A 71 4.61 -4.77 -0.19
C LEU A 71 5.62 -3.96 -1.03
N ILE A 72 6.89 -3.91 -0.61
CA ILE A 72 7.98 -3.30 -1.36
C ILE A 72 8.50 -4.31 -2.39
N THR A 73 8.62 -3.89 -3.65
CA THR A 73 9.15 -4.79 -4.69
C THR A 73 10.61 -5.17 -4.42
N LYS A 74 11.01 -6.39 -4.79
CA LYS A 74 12.33 -6.97 -4.53
C LYS A 74 13.50 -6.08 -4.99
N GLY A 75 13.33 -5.31 -6.08
CA GLY A 75 14.38 -4.42 -6.61
C GLY A 75 14.61 -3.16 -5.78
N THR A 76 13.65 -2.75 -4.96
CA THR A 76 13.73 -1.54 -4.13
C THR A 76 14.24 -1.84 -2.72
N LEU A 77 14.10 -3.07 -2.24
CA LEU A 77 14.45 -3.44 -0.87
C LEU A 77 15.97 -3.48 -0.63
N SER A 78 16.78 -4.07 -1.52
CA SER A 78 18.23 -4.12 -1.32
C SER A 78 18.87 -2.73 -1.19
N PRO A 79 18.57 -1.75 -2.07
CA PRO A 79 19.09 -0.39 -1.91
C PRO A 79 18.58 0.34 -0.66
N VAL A 80 17.44 -0.04 -0.09
CA VAL A 80 16.97 0.51 1.19
C VAL A 80 17.83 -0.04 2.34
N LEU A 81 18.04 -1.35 2.37
CA LEU A 81 18.87 -2.01 3.39
C LEU A 81 20.32 -1.53 3.35
N ASP A 82 20.91 -1.38 2.16
CA ASP A 82 22.29 -0.88 1.99
C ASP A 82 22.48 0.55 2.52
N ARG A 83 21.42 1.38 2.54
CA ARG A 83 21.46 2.74 3.11
C ARG A 83 21.24 2.78 4.62
N MET A 84 20.89 1.66 5.23
CA MET A 84 20.64 1.53 6.68
C MET A 84 21.81 0.85 7.43
N ALA A 85 22.74 0.22 6.71
CA ALA A 85 23.93 -0.42 7.25
C ALA A 85 25.03 0.60 7.55
#